data_AF-A0A4Y9MN17-F1
#
_entry.id   AF-A0A4Y9MN17-F1
#
_cell.length_a   1.000
_cell.length_b   1.000
_cell.length_c   1.000
_cell.angle_alpha   90.00
_cell.angle_beta   90.00
_cell.angle_gamma   90.00
#
_symmetry.space_group_name_H-M   'P 1'
#
loop_
_entity.id
_entity.type
_entity.pdbx_description
1 polymer ?
#
loop_
_entity_poly.entity_id
_entity_poly.type
_entity_poly.pdbx_seq_one_letter_code
_entity_poly.pdbx_strand_id
1 'polypeptide(L)'
;MDDDRDGSLSMRLAALALDGGRLTDDLVTAPAVRGTLLADLALHGRVRETEDAVEFDDAPTGFAPADRLLTEGAPSLTELLRRGPVDQEDLAAEHLRRGSWTARRRLLGRRYVDFRTDRTQADERALDVPRIEPWTPEDATLAAVAPG
;
A
#
# COMPACT_ATOMS: atom_id res chain seq x y z
N MET A 1 19.70 4.17 -4.90
CA MET A 1 18.92 3.09 -5.52
C MET A 1 17.48 3.39 -5.18
N ASP A 2 16.78 4.08 -6.07
CA ASP A 2 15.50 4.75 -5.78
C ASP A 2 14.31 4.08 -6.50
N ASP A 3 14.50 2.88 -7.04
CA ASP A 3 13.73 2.41 -8.20
C ASP A 3 12.80 1.20 -7.96
N ASP A 4 12.58 0.78 -6.70
CA ASP A 4 11.67 -0.36 -6.41
C ASP A 4 10.49 -0.04 -5.47
N ARG A 5 10.19 1.24 -5.28
CA ARG A 5 8.95 1.69 -4.58
C ARG A 5 7.68 1.26 -5.30
N ASP A 6 7.84 1.02 -6.58
CA ASP A 6 6.86 0.49 -7.49
C ASP A 6 6.49 -0.98 -7.21
N GLY A 7 7.33 -1.68 -6.45
CA GLY A 7 7.07 -2.99 -5.87
C GLY A 7 6.63 -2.97 -4.41
N SER A 8 6.38 -1.79 -3.83
CA SER A 8 5.95 -1.71 -2.42
C SER A 8 4.60 -2.39 -2.20
N LEU A 9 4.40 -2.88 -0.98
CA LEU A 9 3.19 -3.62 -0.59
C LEU A 9 1.94 -2.78 -0.75
N SER A 10 2.02 -1.53 -0.31
CA SER A 10 0.92 -0.57 -0.43
C SER A 10 0.50 -0.37 -1.90
N MET A 11 1.46 -0.21 -2.81
CA MET A 11 1.19 -0.02 -4.24
C MET A 11 0.63 -1.29 -4.89
N ARG A 12 1.14 -2.47 -4.52
CA ARG A 12 0.60 -3.76 -4.99
C ARG A 12 -0.83 -3.98 -4.48
N LEU A 13 -1.10 -3.68 -3.20
CA LEU A 13 -2.44 -3.76 -2.61
C LEU A 13 -3.43 -2.85 -3.35
N ALA A 14 -3.05 -1.61 -3.65
CA ALA A 14 -3.93 -0.68 -4.38
C ALA A 14 -4.28 -1.19 -5.79
N ALA A 15 -3.35 -1.86 -6.47
CA ALA A 15 -3.60 -2.49 -7.76
C ALA A 15 -4.58 -3.67 -7.66
N LEU A 16 -4.41 -4.53 -6.64
CA LEU A 16 -5.32 -5.66 -6.39
C LEU A 16 -6.73 -5.20 -5.99
N ALA A 17 -6.83 -4.07 -5.27
CA ALA A 17 -8.12 -3.52 -4.83
C ALA A 17 -8.89 -2.76 -5.93
N LEU A 18 -8.34 -2.66 -7.14
CA LEU A 18 -8.91 -1.88 -8.23
C LEU A 18 -9.99 -2.66 -9.00
N ASP A 19 -11.27 -2.48 -8.65
CA ASP A 19 -12.39 -3.15 -9.31
C ASP A 19 -12.81 -2.46 -10.63
N GLY A 20 -12.47 -3.07 -11.77
CA GLY A 20 -12.87 -2.54 -13.09
C GLY A 20 -12.38 -1.11 -13.35
N GLY A 21 -11.27 -0.72 -12.70
CA GLY A 21 -10.71 0.63 -12.72
C GLY A 21 -11.31 1.57 -11.69
N ARG A 22 -12.08 1.11 -10.70
CA ARG A 22 -12.62 1.93 -9.62
C ARG A 22 -11.94 1.60 -8.31
N LEU A 23 -11.76 2.60 -7.48
CA LEU A 23 -11.41 2.40 -6.08
C LEU A 23 -12.64 1.84 -5.37
N THR A 24 -12.44 0.88 -4.48
CA THR A 24 -13.52 0.25 -3.72
C THR A 24 -13.91 1.12 -2.53
N ASP A 25 -15.20 1.29 -2.25
CA ASP A 25 -15.67 2.10 -1.10
C ASP A 25 -15.70 1.30 0.22
N ASP A 26 -15.00 0.16 0.30
CA ASP A 26 -15.01 -0.68 1.50
C ASP A 26 -14.24 -0.03 2.67
N LEU A 27 -14.88 0.00 3.83
CA LEU A 27 -14.35 0.46 5.11
C LEU A 27 -13.08 -0.29 5.56
N VAL A 28 -12.87 -1.52 5.06
CA VAL A 28 -11.67 -2.33 5.36
C VAL A 28 -10.43 -1.80 4.65
N THR A 29 -10.59 -1.05 3.57
CA THR A 29 -9.48 -0.64 2.69
C THR A 29 -8.55 0.35 3.38
N ALA A 30 -9.07 1.32 4.14
CA ALA A 30 -8.21 2.32 4.78
C ALA A 30 -7.27 1.72 5.86
N PRO A 31 -7.73 0.85 6.78
CA PRO A 31 -6.83 0.09 7.66
C PRO A 31 -5.82 -0.78 6.91
N ALA A 32 -6.23 -1.44 5.82
CA ALA A 32 -5.32 -2.27 5.02
C ALA A 32 -4.21 -1.44 4.34
N VAL A 33 -4.56 -0.26 3.82
CA VAL A 33 -3.59 0.72 3.29
C VAL A 33 -2.59 1.14 4.35
N ARG A 34 -3.05 1.51 5.54
CA ARG A 34 -2.16 1.96 6.62
C ARG A 34 -1.30 0.81 7.13
N GLY A 35 -1.85 -0.40 7.23
CA GLY A 35 -1.11 -1.60 7.62
C GLY A 35 0.00 -1.96 6.63
N THR A 36 -0.29 -1.93 5.33
CA THR A 36 0.72 -2.18 4.29
C THR A 36 1.78 -1.09 4.24
N LEU A 37 1.42 0.18 4.46
CA LEU A 37 2.39 1.27 4.57
C LEU A 37 3.32 1.11 5.78
N LEU A 38 2.79 0.69 6.94
CA LEU A 38 3.60 0.40 8.12
C LEU A 38 4.53 -0.78 7.89
N ALA A 39 4.08 -1.82 7.19
CA ALA A 39 4.91 -2.94 6.80
C ALA A 39 6.02 -2.53 5.82
N ASP A 40 5.70 -1.71 4.80
CA ASP A 40 6.68 -1.12 3.90
C ASP A 40 7.74 -0.35 4.70
N LEU A 41 7.34 0.52 5.62
CA LEU A 41 8.25 1.29 6.46
C LEU A 41 9.13 0.38 7.34
N ALA A 42 8.57 -0.68 7.92
CA ALA A 42 9.31 -1.64 8.74
C ALA A 42 10.35 -2.41 7.92
N LEU A 43 9.98 -2.91 6.74
CA LEU A 43 10.88 -3.63 5.83
C LEU A 43 12.02 -2.73 5.32
N HIS A 44 11.80 -1.43 5.22
CA HIS A 44 12.83 -0.44 4.88
C HIS A 44 13.60 0.09 6.10
N GLY A 45 13.41 -0.48 7.30
CA GLY A 45 14.13 -0.10 8.51
C GLY A 45 13.76 1.27 9.09
N ARG A 46 12.59 1.79 8.71
CA ARG A 46 12.04 3.10 9.13
C ARG A 46 11.14 2.99 10.37
N VAL A 47 10.75 1.76 10.75
CA VAL A 47 10.08 1.45 12.01
C VAL A 47 11.03 0.59 12.83
N ARG A 48 11.24 0.95 14.10
CA ARG A 48 12.06 0.18 15.04
C ARG A 48 11.24 -0.17 16.27
N GLU A 49 11.33 -1.42 16.67
CA GLU A 49 10.81 -1.88 17.95
C GLU A 49 11.91 -1.76 19.01
N THR A 50 11.58 -1.11 20.12
CA THR A 50 12.41 -1.04 21.33
C THR A 50 11.71 -1.84 22.44
N GLU A 51 12.31 -1.94 23.62
CA GLU A 51 11.71 -2.67 24.74
C GLU A 51 10.33 -2.11 25.15
N ASP A 52 10.14 -0.79 25.04
CA ASP A 52 8.95 -0.10 25.57
C ASP A 52 8.13 0.65 24.50
N ALA A 53 8.62 0.76 23.25
CA ALA A 53 8.03 1.61 22.24
C ALA A 53 8.29 1.16 20.79
N VAL A 54 7.44 1.65 19.89
CA VAL A 54 7.68 1.65 18.45
C VAL A 54 8.14 3.05 18.04
N GLU A 55 9.35 3.14 17.49
CA GLU A 55 9.96 4.38 17.02
C GLU A 55 9.90 4.47 15.49
N PHE A 56 9.68 5.68 14.98
CA PHE A 56 9.65 5.97 13.55
C PHE A 56 10.81 6.90 13.18
N ASP A 57 11.54 6.55 12.12
CA ASP A 57 12.49 7.47 11.49
C ASP A 57 11.69 8.46 10.61
N ASP A 58 11.72 9.73 11.01
CA ASP A 58 10.93 10.84 10.45
C ASP A 58 11.58 11.50 9.22
N ALA A 59 12.77 11.06 8.81
CA ALA A 59 13.38 11.59 7.59
C ALA A 59 12.46 11.38 6.37
N PRO A 60 12.34 12.37 5.46
CA PRO A 60 11.48 12.23 4.29
C PRO A 60 11.85 11.01 3.46
N THR A 61 10.87 10.17 3.17
CA THR A 61 11.08 8.97 2.37
C THR A 61 10.96 9.29 0.88
N GLY A 62 10.32 10.38 0.46
CA GLY A 62 10.07 10.67 -0.95
C GLY A 62 8.91 9.86 -1.53
N PHE A 63 8.13 9.21 -0.67
CA PHE A 63 6.87 8.55 -0.98
C PHE A 63 5.78 9.20 -0.15
N ALA A 64 5.02 10.06 -0.81
CA ALA A 64 4.08 10.94 -0.15
C ALA A 64 3.08 10.21 0.78
N PRO A 65 2.57 9.00 0.47
CA PRO A 65 1.71 8.28 1.39
C PRO A 65 2.39 7.92 2.71
N ALA A 66 3.64 7.45 2.69
CA ALA A 66 4.37 7.13 3.91
C ALA A 66 4.74 8.40 4.69
N ASP A 67 5.20 9.44 3.98
CA ASP A 67 5.56 10.71 4.60
C ASP A 67 4.34 11.32 5.29
N ARG A 68 3.17 11.31 4.64
CA ARG A 68 1.90 11.78 5.21
C ARG A 68 1.47 10.95 6.42
N LEU A 69 1.61 9.62 6.38
CA LEU A 69 1.29 8.74 7.49
C LEU A 69 2.11 9.09 8.75
N LEU A 70 3.38 9.44 8.56
CA LEU A 70 4.32 9.77 9.64
C LEU A 70 4.23 11.23 10.11
N THR A 71 3.88 12.17 9.22
CA THR A 71 3.91 13.61 9.48
C THR A 71 2.98 14.03 10.62
N GLU A 72 1.81 13.40 10.77
CA GLU A 72 0.85 13.81 11.79
C GLU A 72 1.25 13.40 13.21
N GLY A 73 2.14 12.42 13.36
CA GLY A 73 2.52 11.83 14.64
C GLY A 73 1.33 11.16 15.32
N ALA A 74 1.44 9.87 15.61
CA ALA A 74 0.38 9.16 16.32
C ALA A 74 0.85 8.66 17.68
N PRO A 75 -0.01 8.69 18.70
CA PRO A 75 0.34 8.22 20.03
C PRO A 75 0.54 6.69 20.10
N SER A 76 0.10 5.93 19.08
CA SER A 76 0.34 4.49 18.98
C SER A 76 0.13 3.96 17.56
N LEU A 77 0.68 2.77 17.26
CA LEU A 77 0.42 2.02 16.03
C LEU A 77 -1.09 1.76 15.82
N THR A 78 -1.80 1.43 16.90
CA THR A 78 -3.25 1.19 16.87
C THR A 78 -4.01 2.44 16.41
N GLU A 79 -3.59 3.63 16.85
CA GLU A 79 -4.21 4.89 16.43
C GLU A 79 -3.90 5.20 14.96
N LEU A 80 -2.67 4.92 14.48
CA LEU A 80 -2.34 5.02 13.05
C LEU A 80 -3.24 4.10 12.22
N LEU A 81 -3.37 2.84 12.59
CA LEU A 81 -4.18 1.89 11.82
C LEU A 81 -5.65 2.30 11.78
N ARG A 82 -6.21 2.75 12.91
CA ARG A 82 -7.64 3.09 13.01
C ARG A 82 -7.98 4.45 12.41
N ARG A 83 -7.15 5.46 12.62
CA ARG A 83 -7.48 6.87 12.34
C ARG A 83 -6.41 7.64 11.57
N GLY A 84 -5.38 6.96 11.06
CA GLY A 84 -4.32 7.63 10.31
C GLY A 84 -4.83 8.37 9.07
N PRO A 85 -4.07 9.36 8.58
CA PRO A 85 -4.55 10.33 7.58
C PRO A 85 -4.48 9.84 6.13
N VAL A 86 -4.16 8.56 5.94
CA VAL A 86 -3.86 7.98 4.62
C VAL A 86 -4.89 6.92 4.27
N ASP A 87 -5.33 6.94 3.02
CA ASP A 87 -6.24 5.95 2.43
C ASP A 87 -5.87 5.60 0.97
N GLN A 88 -6.76 4.90 0.28
CA GLN A 88 -6.57 4.45 -1.09
C GLN A 88 -6.45 5.58 -2.12
N GLU A 89 -7.00 6.77 -1.86
CA GLU A 89 -6.89 7.91 -2.77
C GLU A 89 -5.46 8.47 -2.75
N ASP A 90 -4.77 8.42 -1.61
CA ASP A 90 -3.35 8.77 -1.52
C ASP A 90 -2.49 7.80 -2.35
N LEU A 91 -2.78 6.50 -2.28
CA LEU A 91 -2.09 5.51 -3.11
C LEU A 91 -2.41 5.70 -4.60
N ALA A 92 -3.67 5.95 -4.95
CA ALA A 92 -4.05 6.25 -6.32
C ALA A 92 -3.34 7.51 -6.87
N ALA A 93 -3.23 8.56 -6.05
CA ALA A 93 -2.48 9.77 -6.39
C ALA A 93 -1.00 9.45 -6.63
N GLU A 94 -0.41 8.57 -5.84
CA GLU A 94 0.98 8.14 -5.99
C GLU A 94 1.21 7.26 -7.23
N HIS A 95 0.27 6.36 -7.55
CA HIS A 95 0.27 5.60 -8.82
C HIS A 95 0.19 6.53 -10.04
N LEU A 96 -0.64 7.57 -9.98
CA LEU A 96 -0.70 8.58 -11.03
C LEU A 96 0.60 9.38 -11.13
N ARG A 97 1.18 9.79 -9.99
CA ARG A 97 2.45 10.55 -9.95
C ARG A 97 3.61 9.77 -10.57
N ARG A 98 3.64 8.45 -10.32
CA ARG A 98 4.65 7.52 -10.84
C ARG A 98 4.38 7.06 -12.28
N GLY A 99 3.19 7.35 -12.81
CA GLY A 99 2.78 6.94 -14.15
C GLY A 99 2.47 5.45 -14.29
N SER A 100 2.36 4.70 -13.19
CA SER A 100 1.90 3.32 -13.23
C SER A 100 0.41 3.24 -13.56
N TRP A 101 -0.37 4.26 -13.19
CA TRP A 101 -1.77 4.41 -13.60
C TRP A 101 -2.00 5.66 -14.45
N THR A 102 -3.09 5.65 -15.23
CA THR A 102 -3.73 6.88 -15.73
C THR A 102 -5.18 6.99 -15.26
N ALA A 103 -5.66 8.23 -15.10
CA ALA A 103 -7.05 8.50 -14.77
C ALA A 103 -7.85 8.96 -16.00
N ARG A 104 -9.03 8.38 -16.19
CA ARG A 104 -10.05 8.83 -17.14
C ARG A 104 -11.26 9.35 -16.38
N ARG A 105 -11.58 10.63 -16.56
CA ARG A 105 -12.81 11.22 -16.01
C ARG A 105 -14.02 10.73 -16.81
N ARG A 106 -15.08 10.29 -16.13
CA ARG A 106 -16.39 10.02 -16.71
C ARG A 106 -17.49 10.76 -15.95
N LEU A 107 -18.68 10.79 -16.53
CA LEU A 107 -19.87 11.41 -15.91
C LEU A 107 -20.22 10.84 -14.52
N LEU A 108 -19.88 9.57 -14.25
CA LEU A 108 -20.17 8.87 -12.99
C LEU A 108 -18.91 8.58 -12.15
N GLY A 109 -17.89 9.43 -12.25
CA GLY A 109 -16.68 9.33 -11.42
C GLY A 109 -15.38 9.12 -12.21
N ARG A 110 -14.32 8.78 -11.48
CA ARG A 110 -12.98 8.55 -12.03
C ARG A 110 -12.76 7.06 -12.26
N ARG A 111 -12.16 6.71 -13.39
CA ARG A 111 -11.62 5.36 -13.61
C ARG A 111 -10.12 5.41 -13.80
N TYR A 112 -9.43 4.47 -13.19
CA TYR A 112 -8.01 4.25 -13.31
C TYR A 112 -7.73 3.13 -14.31
N VAL A 113 -6.63 3.26 -15.04
CA VAL A 113 -6.09 2.22 -15.92
C VAL A 113 -4.71 1.89 -15.39
N ASP A 114 -4.53 0.64 -14.96
CA ASP A 114 -3.26 0.10 -14.54
C ASP A 114 -2.43 -0.35 -15.76
N PHE A 115 -1.25 0.25 -15.95
CA PHE A 115 -0.33 -0.16 -17.02
C PHE A 115 0.57 -1.34 -16.62
N ARG A 116 0.41 -1.85 -15.39
CA ARG A 116 1.15 -2.99 -14.84
C ARG A 116 0.25 -4.18 -14.57
N THR A 117 -0.85 -4.30 -15.31
CA THR A 117 -1.80 -5.41 -15.21
C THR A 117 -1.14 -6.78 -15.21
N ASP A 118 -0.07 -7.00 -15.99
CA ASP A 118 0.64 -8.29 -15.98
C ASP A 118 1.22 -8.65 -14.60
N ARG A 119 1.72 -7.64 -13.87
CA ARG A 119 2.22 -7.80 -12.49
C ARG A 119 1.06 -8.01 -11.52
N THR A 120 0.00 -7.22 -11.63
CA THR A 120 -1.20 -7.35 -10.80
C THR A 120 -1.81 -8.75 -10.94
N GLN A 121 -1.93 -9.28 -12.16
CA GLN A 121 -2.38 -10.65 -12.41
C GLN A 121 -1.42 -11.72 -11.90
N ALA A 122 -0.12 -11.44 -11.84
CA ALA A 122 0.84 -12.36 -11.22
C ALA A 122 0.67 -12.39 -9.69
N ASP A 123 0.39 -11.23 -9.09
CA ASP A 123 0.06 -11.12 -7.66
C ASP A 123 -1.27 -11.85 -7.37
N GLU A 124 -2.33 -11.64 -8.15
CA GLU A 124 -3.60 -12.39 -8.01
C GLU A 124 -3.38 -13.90 -8.05
N ARG A 125 -2.67 -14.41 -9.08
CA ARG A 125 -2.36 -15.84 -9.20
C ARG A 125 -1.53 -16.37 -8.04
N ALA A 126 -0.67 -15.53 -7.46
CA ALA A 126 0.15 -15.90 -6.31
C ALA A 126 -0.68 -16.09 -5.03
N LEU A 127 -1.81 -15.39 -4.90
CA LEU A 127 -2.73 -15.51 -3.78
C LEU A 127 -3.56 -16.80 -3.86
N ASP A 128 -3.88 -17.26 -5.07
CA ASP A 128 -4.75 -18.42 -5.29
C ASP A 128 -4.02 -19.78 -5.21
N VAL A 129 -2.72 -19.81 -5.48
CA VAL A 129 -1.97 -21.07 -5.67
C VAL A 129 -1.09 -21.38 -4.45
N PRO A 130 -1.20 -22.58 -3.84
CA PRO A 130 -0.25 -23.04 -2.85
C PRO A 130 1.17 -23.06 -3.43
N ARG A 131 2.06 -22.23 -2.88
CA ARG A 131 3.43 -22.10 -3.39
C ARG A 131 4.33 -23.25 -2.93
N ILE A 132 5.23 -23.66 -3.82
CA ILE A 132 6.27 -24.67 -3.56
C ILE A 132 7.49 -23.98 -2.92
N GLU A 133 7.77 -22.74 -3.31
CA GLU A 133 8.83 -21.91 -2.75
C GLU A 133 8.42 -21.17 -1.46
N PRO A 134 9.36 -20.94 -0.53
CA PRO A 134 9.10 -20.15 0.66
C PRO A 134 8.75 -18.70 0.32
N TRP A 135 7.79 -18.14 1.04
CA TRP A 135 7.31 -16.78 0.84
C TRP A 135 8.38 -15.75 1.21
N THR A 136 8.49 -14.68 0.41
CA THR A 136 9.18 -13.47 0.88
C THR A 136 8.31 -12.78 1.93
N PRO A 137 8.88 -11.98 2.85
CA PRO A 137 8.10 -11.18 3.80
C PRO A 137 7.04 -10.30 3.11
N GLU A 138 7.38 -9.77 1.94
CA GLU A 138 6.47 -8.95 1.14
C GLU A 138 5.27 -9.77 0.65
N ASP A 139 5.52 -10.90 -0.01
CA ASP A 139 4.44 -11.75 -0.54
C ASP A 139 3.56 -12.30 0.60
N ALA A 140 4.17 -12.61 1.74
CA ALA A 140 3.45 -13.02 2.93
C ALA A 140 2.53 -11.94 3.49
N THR A 141 3.04 -10.72 3.57
CA THR A 141 2.24 -9.59 4.05
C THR A 141 1.11 -9.29 3.08
N LEU A 142 1.39 -9.28 1.77
CA LEU A 142 0.37 -9.01 0.75
C LEU A 142 -0.75 -10.06 0.80
N ALA A 143 -0.41 -11.34 0.95
CA ALA A 143 -1.41 -12.39 1.06
C ALA A 143 -2.22 -12.38 2.36
N ALA A 144 -1.67 -11.82 3.44
CA ALA A 144 -2.40 -11.67 4.70
C ALA A 144 -3.40 -10.50 4.70
N VAL A 145 -3.23 -9.52 3.80
CA VAL A 145 -3.98 -8.25 3.81
C VAL A 145 -4.79 -7.98 2.54
N ALA A 146 -4.47 -8.66 1.44
CA ALA A 146 -5.25 -8.55 0.22
C ALA A 146 -6.65 -9.16 0.41
N PRO A 147 -7.71 -8.52 -0.09
CA PRO A 147 -9.04 -9.11 -0.11
C PRO A 147 -9.02 -10.35 -1.02
N GLY A 148 -9.60 -11.47 -0.53
CA GLY A 148 -9.83 -12.68 -1.31
C GLY A 148 -11.15 -12.67 -2.07
#